data_AF-A0A392RJJ9-F1
#
_entry.id   AF-A0A392RJJ9-F1
#
_cell.length_a   1.000
_cell.length_b   1.000
_cell.length_c   1.000
_cell.angle_alpha   90.00
_cell.angle_beta   90.00
_cell.angle_gamma   90.00
#
_symmetry.space_group_name_H-M   'P 1'
#
loop_
_entity.id
_entity.type
_entity.pdbx_description
1 polymer ?
#
loop_
_entity_poly.entity_id
_entity_poly.type
_entity_poly.pdbx_seq_one_letter_code
_entity_poly.pdbx_strand_id
1 'polypeptide(L)'
;MVESLKAVKYLDSDHFSVPEGTRAIELVAGKESAIAQVARTIPGKTYALSFSVGDASNSCEGSMIVEAFAGKNTIKVPYQSKGKGGFKRAVLKFVAVGIRTR
;
A
#
# COMPACT_ATOMS: atom_id res chain seq x y z
N MET A 1 14.20 7.34 3.62
CA MET A 1 13.46 8.31 2.80
C MET A 1 12.27 7.58 2.20
N VAL A 2 11.10 8.21 2.27
CA VAL A 2 9.88 7.74 1.60
C VAL A 2 9.72 8.62 0.36
N GLU A 3 9.42 8.00 -0.77
CA GLU A 3 9.36 8.66 -2.07
C GLU A 3 8.01 8.35 -2.73
N SER A 4 7.47 9.30 -3.48
CA SER A 4 6.33 9.07 -4.35
C SER A 4 6.57 9.73 -5.70
N LEU A 5 6.14 9.03 -6.77
CA LEU A 5 6.28 9.52 -8.14
C LEU A 5 5.15 10.49 -8.53
N LYS A 6 4.07 10.55 -7.75
CA LYS A 6 2.88 11.38 -8.02
C LYS A 6 2.32 11.96 -6.73
N ALA A 7 1.33 12.84 -6.87
CA ALA A 7 0.61 13.36 -5.72
C ALA A 7 -0.03 12.22 -4.91
N VAL A 8 0.09 12.33 -3.58
CA VAL A 8 -0.62 11.49 -2.63
C VAL A 8 -1.54 12.37 -1.80
N LYS A 9 -2.70 11.83 -1.44
CA LYS A 9 -3.62 12.52 -0.53
C LYS A 9 -3.55 11.87 0.84
N TYR A 10 -3.40 12.70 1.87
CA TYR A 10 -3.51 12.26 3.25
C TYR A 10 -4.98 12.19 3.65
N LEU A 11 -5.39 11.07 4.21
CA LEU A 11 -6.72 10.84 4.73
C LEU A 11 -6.68 10.73 6.25
N ASP A 12 -7.78 11.08 6.88
CA ASP A 12 -7.95 10.98 8.33
C ASP A 12 -9.27 10.33 8.71
N SER A 13 -9.29 9.76 9.90
CA SER A 13 -10.42 8.99 10.41
C SER A 13 -11.66 9.82 10.73
N ASP A 14 -11.53 11.14 10.85
CA ASP A 14 -12.65 12.02 11.15
C ASP A 14 -13.53 12.24 9.91
N HIS A 15 -12.94 12.10 8.71
CA HIS A 15 -13.62 12.34 7.44
C HIS A 15 -13.67 11.12 6.50
N PHE A 16 -12.81 10.12 6.69
CA PHE A 16 -12.66 8.98 5.77
C PHE A 16 -12.54 7.65 6.50
N SER A 17 -12.82 6.56 5.78
CA SER A 17 -12.55 5.20 6.26
C SER A 17 -11.05 4.92 6.29
N VAL A 18 -10.50 4.69 7.48
CA VAL A 18 -9.08 4.35 7.69
C VAL A 18 -8.97 2.93 8.27
N PRO A 19 -8.15 2.03 7.68
CA PRO A 19 -8.07 0.63 8.12
C PRO A 19 -7.48 0.42 9.52
N GLU A 20 -6.62 1.35 9.97
CA GLU A 20 -5.91 1.26 11.24
C GLU A 20 -5.38 2.64 11.68
N GLY A 21 -5.51 2.96 12.97
CA GLY A 21 -5.08 4.24 13.51
C GLY A 21 -5.94 5.41 13.02
N THR A 22 -5.32 6.58 12.83
CA THR A 22 -6.02 7.84 12.52
C THR A 22 -5.73 8.40 11.14
N ARG A 23 -4.81 7.79 10.37
CA ARG A 23 -4.37 8.31 9.07
C ARG A 23 -4.17 7.20 8.05
N ALA A 24 -4.49 7.50 6.79
CA ALA A 24 -4.14 6.68 5.64
C ALA A 24 -3.61 7.55 4.49
N ILE A 25 -3.06 6.90 3.47
CA ILE A 25 -2.61 7.56 2.24
C ILE A 25 -3.45 7.01 1.08
N GLU A 26 -4.05 7.91 0.31
CA GLU A 26 -4.69 7.60 -0.96
C GLU A 26 -3.71 7.92 -2.11
N LEU A 27 -3.46 6.92 -2.94
CA LEU A 27 -2.68 7.07 -4.16
C LEU A 27 -3.57 7.66 -5.24
N VAL A 28 -3.56 8.98 -5.38
CA VAL A 28 -4.38 9.68 -6.37
C VAL A 28 -3.73 9.56 -7.73
N ALA A 29 -4.26 8.70 -8.60
CA ALA A 29 -3.83 8.64 -9.99
C ALA A 29 -4.95 8.26 -10.96
N GLY A 30 -4.93 8.89 -12.14
CA GLY A 30 -5.79 8.50 -13.25
C GLY A 30 -5.41 7.14 -13.88
N LYS A 31 -4.12 6.77 -13.92
CA LYS A 31 -3.66 5.49 -14.51
C LYS A 31 -2.79 4.65 -13.58
N GLU A 32 -1.71 5.22 -13.02
CA GLU A 32 -0.80 4.55 -12.08
C GLU A 32 -0.20 5.55 -11.09
N SER A 33 0.04 5.16 -9.83
CA SER A 33 0.81 5.91 -8.81
C SER A 33 1.53 4.92 -7.91
N ALA A 34 2.56 5.39 -7.20
CA ALA A 34 3.35 4.56 -6.32
C ALA A 34 3.94 5.37 -5.15
N ILE A 35 4.12 4.67 -4.04
CA ILE A 35 4.92 5.10 -2.89
C ILE A 35 5.98 4.02 -2.64
N ALA A 36 7.19 4.43 -2.28
CA ALA A 36 8.28 3.51 -2.01
C ALA A 36 9.11 3.99 -0.81
N GLN A 37 9.71 3.04 -0.12
CA GLN A 37 10.60 3.30 1.00
C GLN A 37 11.74 2.29 0.98
N VAL A 38 12.96 2.77 1.23
CA VAL A 38 14.09 1.88 1.44
C VAL A 38 14.21 1.54 2.93
N ALA A 39 14.01 0.28 3.28
CA ALA A 39 14.18 -0.28 4.62
C ALA A 39 15.54 -0.97 4.77
N ARG A 40 16.08 -1.00 6.00
CA ARG A 40 17.29 -1.78 6.33
C ARG A 40 16.88 -3.21 6.66
N THR A 41 17.62 -4.18 6.12
CA THR A 41 17.34 -5.61 6.23
C THR A 41 18.63 -6.38 6.49
N ILE A 42 18.51 -7.67 6.85
CA ILE A 42 19.63 -8.57 7.04
C ILE A 42 19.58 -9.64 5.94
N PRO A 43 20.62 -9.80 5.11
CA PRO A 43 20.66 -10.82 4.07
C PRO A 43 20.35 -12.22 4.64
N GLY A 44 19.53 -13.00 3.92
CA GLY A 44 19.13 -14.36 4.31
C GLY A 44 17.99 -14.44 5.33
N LYS A 45 17.59 -13.32 5.97
CA LYS A 45 16.47 -13.30 6.92
C LYS A 45 15.13 -13.16 6.19
N THR A 46 14.13 -13.88 6.69
CA THR A 46 12.73 -13.78 6.23
C THR A 46 12.03 -12.61 6.88
N TYR A 47 11.33 -11.82 6.07
CA TYR A 47 10.50 -10.68 6.48
C TYR A 47 9.08 -10.82 5.91
N ALA A 48 8.14 -10.07 6.49
CA ALA A 48 6.77 -9.96 6.02
C ALA A 48 6.40 -8.47 5.91
N LEU A 49 6.13 -8.01 4.69
CA LEU A 49 5.52 -6.71 4.43
C LEU A 49 4.01 -6.86 4.50
N SER A 50 3.40 -6.36 5.58
CA SER A 50 1.95 -6.38 5.79
C SER A 50 1.36 -5.00 5.49
N PHE A 51 0.26 -4.96 4.74
CA PHE A 51 -0.40 -3.70 4.38
C PHE A 51 -1.91 -3.90 4.16
N SER A 52 -2.65 -2.79 4.11
CA SER A 52 -4.09 -2.77 3.83
C SER A 52 -4.36 -2.01 2.54
N VAL A 53 -5.27 -2.53 1.71
CA VAL A 53 -5.74 -1.90 0.47
C VAL A 53 -7.25 -1.72 0.59
N GLY A 54 -7.76 -0.53 0.31
CA GLY A 54 -9.17 -0.21 0.54
C GLY A 54 -9.61 1.07 -0.16
N ASP A 55 -10.84 1.48 0.13
CA ASP A 55 -11.39 2.77 -0.30
C ASP A 55 -11.81 3.65 0.88
N ALA A 56 -11.83 4.95 0.63
CA ALA A 56 -11.93 5.98 1.66
C ALA A 56 -13.38 6.27 2.11
N SER A 57 -14.39 5.54 1.62
CA SER A 57 -15.81 5.87 1.80
C SER A 57 -16.23 7.22 1.20
N ASN A 58 -15.72 7.54 0.02
CA ASN A 58 -15.96 8.82 -0.68
C ASN A 58 -16.83 8.65 -1.94
N SER A 59 -17.62 7.58 -2.04
CA SER A 59 -18.48 7.23 -3.18
C SER A 59 -17.76 6.94 -4.50
N CYS A 60 -16.42 6.93 -4.52
CA CYS A 60 -15.66 6.50 -5.68
C CYS A 60 -15.74 4.98 -5.82
N GLU A 61 -16.29 4.49 -6.93
CA GLU A 61 -16.40 3.06 -7.22
C GLU A 61 -15.45 2.67 -8.34
N GLY A 62 -14.99 1.42 -8.34
CA GLY A 62 -14.14 0.91 -9.41
C GLY A 62 -13.25 -0.25 -9.00
N SER A 63 -12.70 -0.93 -10.00
CA SER A 63 -11.70 -1.98 -9.80
C SER A 63 -10.31 -1.34 -9.73
N MET A 64 -9.52 -1.74 -8.76
CA MET A 64 -8.11 -1.37 -8.66
C MET A 64 -7.26 -2.58 -8.31
N ILE A 65 -5.97 -2.51 -8.67
CA ILE A 65 -4.98 -3.50 -8.28
C ILE A 65 -3.83 -2.75 -7.64
N VAL A 66 -3.48 -3.15 -6.41
CA VAL A 66 -2.24 -2.71 -5.78
C VAL A 66 -1.19 -3.80 -5.98
N GLU A 67 -0.08 -3.44 -6.61
CA GLU A 67 1.09 -4.29 -6.69
C GLU A 67 2.13 -3.81 -5.68
N ALA A 68 2.55 -4.71 -4.79
CA ALA A 68 3.55 -4.41 -3.77
C ALA A 68 4.83 -5.19 -4.05
N PHE A 69 5.97 -4.50 -3.92
CA PHE A 69 7.29 -5.06 -4.18
C PHE A 69 8.13 -5.08 -2.90
N ALA A 70 8.99 -6.09 -2.79
CA ALA A 70 10.08 -6.13 -1.82
C ALA A 70 11.30 -6.79 -2.49
N GLY A 71 12.24 -5.97 -2.96
CA GLY A 71 13.32 -6.44 -3.82
C GLY A 71 12.77 -7.07 -5.11
N LYS A 72 13.03 -8.36 -5.34
CA LYS A 72 12.55 -9.11 -6.52
C LYS A 72 11.19 -9.78 -6.33
N ASN A 73 10.63 -9.73 -5.12
CA ASN A 73 9.36 -10.36 -4.80
C ASN A 73 8.22 -9.36 -5.01
N THR A 74 7.09 -9.85 -5.54
CA THR A 74 5.89 -9.04 -5.76
C THR A 74 4.62 -9.81 -5.38
N ILE A 75 3.57 -9.07 -5.04
CA ILE A 75 2.20 -9.58 -4.94
C ILE A 75 1.24 -8.57 -5.55
N LYS A 76 0.23 -9.08 -6.28
CA LYS A 76 -0.89 -8.29 -6.80
C LYS A 76 -2.12 -8.51 -5.93
N VAL A 77 -2.70 -7.42 -5.45
CA VAL A 77 -3.88 -7.42 -4.59
C VAL A 77 -5.01 -6.72 -5.33
N PRO A 78 -5.91 -7.48 -5.97
CA PRO A 78 -7.11 -6.89 -6.55
C PRO A 78 -8.06 -6.43 -5.43
N TYR A 79 -8.66 -5.26 -5.63
CA TYR A 79 -9.67 -4.69 -4.75
C TYR A 79 -10.79 -4.06 -5.59
N GLN A 80 -12.03 -4.44 -5.29
CA GLN A 80 -13.22 -3.84 -5.89
C GLN A 80 -13.78 -2.82 -4.92
N SER A 81 -13.62 -1.53 -5.23
CA SER A 81 -14.21 -0.48 -4.44
C SER A 81 -15.71 -0.37 -4.69
N LYS A 82 -16.45 -0.22 -3.60
CA LYS A 82 -17.88 0.12 -3.58
C LYS A 82 -18.11 1.56 -3.08
N GLY A 83 -17.06 2.35 -2.90
CA GLY A 83 -17.11 3.73 -2.41
C GLY A 83 -17.73 3.92 -1.01
N LYS A 84 -17.90 2.85 -0.24
CA LYS A 84 -18.61 2.82 1.06
C LYS A 84 -17.68 2.58 2.25
N GLY A 85 -16.37 2.62 2.01
CA GLY A 85 -15.38 2.21 2.98
C GLY A 85 -15.18 0.70 2.97
N GLY A 86 -14.02 0.27 3.46
CA GLY A 86 -13.63 -1.12 3.51
C GLY A 86 -12.15 -1.29 3.15
N PHE A 87 -11.61 -2.45 3.52
CA PHE A 87 -10.23 -2.79 3.19
C PHE A 87 -10.01 -4.30 3.19
N LYS A 88 -8.91 -4.70 2.55
CA LYS A 88 -8.35 -6.05 2.58
C LYS A 88 -6.91 -5.96 3.08
N ARG A 89 -6.55 -6.84 4.02
CA ARG A 89 -5.15 -7.00 4.46
C ARG A 89 -4.42 -7.95 3.51
N ALA A 90 -3.18 -7.62 3.21
CA ALA A 90 -2.29 -8.42 2.40
C ALA A 90 -0.91 -8.52 3.05
N VAL A 91 -0.20 -9.60 2.75
CA VAL A 91 1.14 -9.88 3.28
C VAL A 91 2.02 -10.38 2.16
N LEU A 92 3.16 -9.73 1.94
CA LEU A 92 4.25 -10.19 1.08
C LEU A 92 5.38 -10.73 1.96
N LYS A 93 5.55 -12.05 1.98
CA LYS A 93 6.72 -12.69 2.62
C LYS A 93 7.88 -12.72 1.63
N PHE A 94 9.07 -12.34 2.08
CA PHE A 94 10.28 -12.34 1.25
C PHE A 94 11.53 -12.62 2.08
N VAL A 95 12.57 -13.13 1.44
CA VAL A 95 13.90 -13.28 2.03
C VAL A 95 14.75 -12.12 1.55
N ALA A 96 15.33 -11.35 2.47
CA ALA A 96 16.17 -10.21 2.10
C ALA A 96 17.47 -10.69 1.43
N VAL A 97 17.83 -10.07 0.30
CA VAL A 97 19.05 -10.40 -0.46
C VAL A 97 20.21 -9.45 -0.18
N GLY A 98 19.95 -8.32 0.47
CA GLY A 98 20.94 -7.29 0.76
C GLY A 98 20.65 -6.62 2.11
N ILE A 99 21.53 -5.70 2.51
CA ILE A 99 21.38 -4.93 3.76
C ILE A 99 20.29 -3.85 3.68
N ARG A 100 19.73 -3.64 2.48
CA ARG A 100 18.64 -2.71 2.20
C ARG A 100 17.67 -3.35 1.22
N THR A 101 16.39 -3.06 1.39
CA THR A 101 15.31 -3.50 0.50
C THR A 101 14.44 -2.30 0.19
N ARG A 102 14.10 -2.12 -1.09
CA ARG A 102 13.12 -1.16 -1.59
C ARG A 102 11.85 -1.91 -1.97
#